data_AF-A0A3M1GAX8-F1
#
_entry.id   AF-A0A3M1GAX8-F1
#
_cell.length_a   1.000
_cell.length_b   1.000
_cell.length_c   1.000
_cell.angle_alpha   90.00
_cell.angle_beta   90.00
_cell.angle_gamma   90.00
#
_symmetry.space_group_name_H-M   'P 1'
#
loop_
_entity.id
_entity.type
_entity.pdbx_description
1 polymer ?
#
loop_
_entity_poly.entity_id
_entity_poly.type
_entity_poly.pdbx_seq_one_letter_code
_entity_poly.pdbx_strand_id
1 'polypeptide(L)' 'MTVKESKAEVFWMAFKGLSKKERLSVVERLLQDSEFRKDLIDLSIIEQRRHEPSRPLEEYLKEKAKK' A
#
# COMPACT_ATOMS: atom_id res chain seq x y z
N MET A 1 3.51 -14.94 -17.02
CA MET A 1 3.79 -15.09 -15.58
C MET A 1 5.29 -15.25 -15.42
N THR A 2 5.98 -14.23 -14.92
CA THR A 2 7.41 -14.36 -14.61
C THR A 2 7.56 -15.00 -13.23
N VAL A 3 8.65 -15.73 -12.98
CA VAL A 3 8.89 -16.48 -11.74
C VAL A 3 8.80 -15.63 -10.46
N LYS A 4 8.88 -14.29 -10.56
CA LYS A 4 8.66 -13.37 -9.43
C LYS A 4 7.19 -13.28 -9.00
N GLU A 5 6.26 -13.36 -9.93
CA GLU A 5 4.82 -13.29 -9.65
C GLU A 5 4.31 -14.55 -8.94
N SER A 6 4.97 -15.71 -9.13
CA SER A 6 4.51 -16.98 -8.57
C SER A 6 4.68 -17.08 -7.05
N LYS A 7 5.77 -16.54 -6.48
CA LYS A 7 5.98 -16.57 -5.03
C LYS A 7 5.01 -15.64 -4.29
N ALA A 8 4.81 -14.44 -4.80
CA ALA A 8 3.89 -13.48 -4.21
C ALA A 8 2.45 -14.03 -4.17
N GLU A 9 1.99 -14.65 -5.25
CA GLU A 9 0.67 -15.29 -5.30
C GLU A 9 0.54 -16.45 -4.30
N VAL A 10 1.57 -17.29 -4.17
CA VAL A 10 1.59 -18.37 -3.16
C VAL A 10 1.49 -17.81 -1.75
N PHE A 11 2.24 -16.75 -1.41
CA PHE A 11 2.13 -16.09 -0.11
C PHE A 11 0.74 -15.50 0.11
N TRP A 12 0.15 -14.91 -0.92
CA TRP A 12 -1.20 -14.33 -0.84
C TRP A 12 -2.27 -15.39 -0.60
N MET A 13 -2.20 -16.50 -1.32
CA MET A 13 -3.08 -17.65 -1.11
C MET A 13 -2.92 -18.23 0.28
N ALA A 14 -1.69 -18.40 0.76
CA ALA A 14 -1.41 -18.88 2.11
C ALA A 14 -2.01 -17.94 3.17
N PHE A 15 -1.80 -16.63 3.04
CA PHE A 15 -2.40 -15.63 3.93
C PHE A 15 -3.93 -15.65 3.91
N LYS A 16 -4.54 -15.81 2.73
CA LYS A 16 -6.00 -15.99 2.60
C LYS A 16 -6.50 -17.30 3.20
N GLY A 17 -5.68 -18.34 3.28
CA GLY A 17 -6.03 -19.60 3.94
C GLY A 17 -6.10 -19.50 5.47
N LEU A 18 -5.46 -18.49 6.08
CA LEU A 18 -5.43 -18.30 7.52
C LEU A 18 -6.78 -17.90 8.11
N SER A 19 -7.03 -18.30 9.36
CA SER A 19 -8.14 -17.79 10.17
C SER A 19 -7.97 -16.29 10.45
N LYS A 20 -9.05 -15.61 10.85
CA LYS A 20 -9.01 -14.17 11.17
C LYS A 20 -7.93 -13.82 12.21
N LYS A 21 -7.77 -14.66 13.24
CA LYS A 21 -6.79 -14.47 14.32
C LYS A 21 -5.36 -14.59 13.79
N GLU A 22 -5.09 -15.58 12.96
CA GLU A 22 -3.77 -15.80 12.36
C GLU A 22 -3.41 -14.69 11.36
N ARG A 23 -4.39 -14.22 10.56
CA ARG A 23 -4.19 -13.05 9.69
C ARG A 23 -3.81 -11.82 10.50
N LEU A 24 -4.47 -11.58 11.63
CA LEU A 24 -4.14 -10.46 12.51
C LEU A 24 -2.69 -10.56 13.03
N SER A 25 -2.27 -11.74 13.48
CA SER A 25 -0.89 -11.97 13.93
C SER A 25 0.15 -11.74 12.83
N VAL A 26 -0.16 -12.05 11.58
CA VAL A 26 0.71 -11.72 10.43
C VAL A 26 0.77 -10.21 10.21
N VAL A 27 -0.37 -9.52 10.22
CA VAL A 27 -0.43 -8.06 10.05
C VAL A 27 0.34 -7.36 11.17
N GLU A 28 0.17 -7.77 12.42
CA GLU A 28 0.89 -7.21 13.57
C GLU A 28 2.40 -7.31 13.40
N ARG A 29 2.91 -8.45 12.89
CA ARG A 29 4.34 -8.62 12.60
C ARG A 29 4.81 -7.74 11.45
N LEU A 30 4.05 -7.67 10.36
CA LEU A 30 4.38 -6.78 9.23
C LEU A 30 4.44 -5.31 9.70
N LEU A 31 3.52 -4.92 10.58
CA LEU A 31 3.52 -3.58 11.17
C LEU A 31 4.68 -3.33 12.14
N GLN A 32 5.44 -4.33 12.60
CA GLN A 32 6.67 -4.07 13.36
C GLN A 32 7.83 -3.64 12.47
N ASP A 33 7.79 -3.98 11.18
CA ASP A 33 8.81 -3.59 10.22
C ASP A 33 8.65 -2.11 9.81
N SER A 34 9.72 -1.33 9.97
CA SER A 34 9.67 0.12 9.73
C SER A 34 9.64 0.51 8.27
N GLU A 35 10.18 -0.32 7.38
CA GLU A 35 10.17 -0.08 5.94
C GLU A 35 8.77 -0.36 5.41
N PHE A 36 8.21 -1.53 5.74
CA PHE A 36 6.84 -1.92 5.39
C PHE A 36 5.81 -0.91 5.88
N ARG A 37 5.94 -0.38 7.11
CA ARG A 37 5.03 0.66 7.61
C ARG A 37 5.02 1.90 6.73
N LYS A 38 6.19 2.36 6.25
CA LYS A 38 6.29 3.54 5.38
C LYS A 38 5.66 3.26 4.03
N ASP A 39 6.00 2.13 3.43
CA ASP A 39 5.44 1.71 2.15
C ASP A 39 3.91 1.59 2.22
N LEU A 40 3.37 1.04 3.32
CA LEU A 40 1.93 0.91 3.53
C LEU A 40 1.24 2.28 3.60
N ILE A 41 1.85 3.27 4.26
CA ILE A 41 1.33 4.64 4.33
C ILE A 41 1.33 5.25 2.92
N ASP A 42 2.44 5.15 2.19
CA ASP A 42 2.56 5.72 0.85
C ASP A 42 1.53 5.10 -0.12
N LEU A 43 1.39 3.78 -0.10
CA LEU A 43 0.39 3.06 -0.89
C LEU A 43 -1.04 3.48 -0.51
N SER A 44 -1.32 3.69 0.78
CA SER A 44 -2.64 4.15 1.22
C SER A 44 -2.97 5.55 0.72
N ILE A 45 -1.98 6.46 0.69
CA ILE A 45 -2.14 7.81 0.16
C ILE A 45 -2.35 7.73 -1.36
N ILE A 46 -1.56 6.94 -2.08
CA ILE A 46 -1.74 6.76 -3.52
C ILE A 46 -3.15 6.25 -3.84
N GLU A 47 -3.64 5.26 -3.10
CA GLU A 47 -4.97 4.69 -3.35
C GLU A 47 -6.09 5.69 -3.04
N GLN A 48 -5.98 6.46 -1.95
CA GLN A 48 -6.92 7.54 -1.66
C GLN A 48 -6.98 8.58 -2.78
N ARG A 49 -5.83 8.84 -3.42
CA ARG A 49 -5.68 9.85 -4.47
C ARG A 49 -5.84 9.31 -5.89
N ARG A 50 -6.08 8.00 -6.05
CA ARG A 50 -6.15 7.31 -7.36
C ARG A 50 -7.23 7.87 -8.29
N HIS A 51 -8.28 8.46 -7.72
CA HIS A 51 -9.39 9.04 -8.45
C HIS A 51 -9.40 10.58 -8.44
N GLU A 52 -8.32 11.22 -7.96
CA GLU A 52 -8.18 12.66 -8.11
C GLU A 52 -8.07 13.03 -9.59
N PRO A 53 -8.73 14.12 -10.03
CA PRO A 53 -8.56 14.61 -11.38
C PRO A 53 -7.10 15.02 -11.59
N SER A 54 -6.57 14.70 -12.77
CA SER A 54 -5.28 15.24 -13.20
C SER A 54 -5.34 16.76 -13.25
N ARG A 55 -4.25 17.40 -12.84
CA ARG A 55 -4.11 18.86 -12.87
C ARG A 55 -2.70 19.27 -13.33
N PRO A 56 -2.55 20.43 -13.99
CA PRO A 56 -1.24 21.02 -14.26
C PRO A 56 -0.42 21.21 -12.98
N LEU A 57 0.89 21.02 -13.09
CA LEU A 57 1.81 21.18 -11.96
C LEU A 57 1.78 22.62 -11.41
N GLU A 58 1.66 23.60 -12.30
CA GLU A 58 1.63 25.02 -11.98
C GLU A 58 0.41 25.39 -11.13
N GLU A 59 -0.75 24.78 -11.39
CA GLU A 59 -1.97 24.97 -10.60
C GLU A 59 -1.80 24.40 -9.20
N TYR A 60 -1.25 23.18 -9.09
CA TYR A 60 -0.94 22.58 -7.80
C TYR A 60 0.03 23.45 -6.96
N LEU A 61 1.10 23.96 -7.57
CA LEU A 61 2.07 24.80 -6.88
C LEU A 61 1.46 26.12 -6.40
N LYS A 62 0.58 26.74 -7.20
CA LYS A 62 -0.15 27.96 -6.81
C LYS A 62 -1.10 27.72 -5.64
N GLU A 63 -1.79 26.58 -5.59
CA GLU A 63 -2.65 26.22 -4.46
C GLU A 63 -1.84 25.96 -3.18
N LYS A 64 -0.71 25.25 -3.30
CA LYS A 64 0.13 24.91 -2.15
C LYS A 64 0.77 26.14 -1.52
N ALA A 65 1.17 27.14 -2.33
CA ALA A 65 1.78 28.38 -1.84
C ALA A 65 0.81 29.29 -1.07
N LYS A 66 -0.50 29.03 -1.14
CA LYS A 66 -1.54 29.80 -0.42
C LYS A 66 -1.90 29.21 0.96
N LYS A 67 -1.36 28.03 1.29
CA LYS A 67 -1.55 27.33 2.57
C LYS A 67 -0.29 27.42 3.41
#